data_AF-A0A3L8BBJ5-F1
#
_entry.id   AF-A0A3L8BBJ5-F1
#
_cell.length_a   1.000
_cell.length_b   1.000
_cell.length_c   1.000
_cell.angle_alpha   90.00
_cell.angle_beta   90.00
_cell.angle_gamma   90.00
#
_symmetry.space_group_name_H-M   'P 1'
#
loop_
_entity.id
_entity.type
_entity.pdbx_description
1 polymer ?
#
loop_
_entity_poly.entity_id
_entity_poly.type
_entity_poly.pdbx_seq_one_letter_code
_entity_poly.pdbx_strand_id
1 'polypeptide(L)' 'MAGRTQTVHSLEEAQASIRAARFAPDLTSTERFTLLRDGITRLHDEGIKVRDVKDQLFIQQR' A
#
# COMPACT_ATOMS: atom_id res chain seq x y z
N MET A 1 1.52 -21.40 12.68
CA MET A 1 1.04 -20.92 11.36
C MET A 1 0.56 -19.46 11.37
N ALA A 2 0.35 -18.82 12.53
CA ALA A 2 -0.20 -17.46 12.62
C ALA A 2 0.62 -16.35 11.92
N GLY A 3 1.96 -16.43 11.91
CA GLY A 3 2.80 -15.37 11.35
C GLY A 3 2.69 -15.18 9.83
N ARG A 4 2.48 -16.26 9.06
CA ARG A 4 2.38 -16.18 7.59
C ARG A 4 1.05 -15.59 7.11
N THR A 5 -0.01 -15.79 7.88
CA THR A 5 -1.34 -15.23 7.54
C THR A 5 -1.37 -13.73 7.80
N GLN A 6 -0.75 -13.28 8.90
CA GLN A 6 -0.67 -11.85 9.23
C GLN A 6 0.12 -11.05 8.18
N THR A 7 1.26 -11.58 7.72
CA THR A 7 2.10 -10.91 6.72
C THR A 7 1.38 -10.72 5.38
N VAL A 8 0.52 -11.67 5.00
CA VAL A 8 -0.27 -11.59 3.75
C VAL A 8 -1.34 -10.51 3.88
N HIS A 9 -2.03 -10.44 5.01
CA HIS A 9 -3.03 -9.40 5.25
C HIS A 9 -2.42 -7.98 5.27
N SER A 10 -1.29 -7.79 5.96
CA SER A 10 -0.60 -6.49 5.98
C SER A 10 -0.19 -6.03 4.59
N LEU A 11 0.21 -6.96 3.72
CA LEU A 11 0.56 -6.67 2.32
C LEU A 11 -0.68 -6.27 1.50
N GLU A 12 -1.78 -7.00 1.63
CA GLU A 12 -3.04 -6.68 0.93
C GLU A 12 -3.57 -5.29 1.34
N GLU A 13 -3.55 -4.98 2.63
CA GLU A 13 -3.95 -3.67 3.17
C GLU A 13 -3.04 -2.53 2.68
N ALA A 14 -1.73 -2.77 2.65
CA ALA A 14 -0.78 -1.81 2.12
C ALA A 14 -1.03 -1.51 0.63
N GLN A 15 -1.27 -2.56 -0.16
CA GLN A 15 -1.60 -2.43 -1.57
C GLN A 15 -2.92 -1.70 -1.78
N ALA A 16 -3.96 -2.01 -1.00
CA ALA A 16 -5.25 -1.33 -1.06
C ALA A 16 -5.13 0.17 -0.76
N SER A 17 -4.39 0.53 0.29
CA SER A 17 -4.17 1.92 0.69
C SER A 17 -3.46 2.72 -0.41
N ILE A 18 -2.37 2.18 -0.97
CA ILE A 18 -1.62 2.84 -2.05
C ILE A 18 -2.45 2.94 -3.33
N ARG A 19 -3.24 1.91 -3.66
CA ARG A 19 -4.14 1.92 -4.82
C ARG A 19 -5.23 2.99 -4.67
N ALA A 20 -5.87 3.05 -3.51
CA ALA A 20 -6.89 4.05 -3.21
C ALA A 20 -6.31 5.46 -3.34
N ALA A 21 -5.13 5.72 -2.76
CA ALA A 21 -4.47 7.02 -2.86
C ALA A 21 -4.17 7.46 -4.30
N ARG A 22 -3.84 6.51 -5.19
CA ARG A 22 -3.53 6.78 -6.60
C ARG A 22 -4.77 6.97 -7.45
N PHE A 23 -5.76 6.08 -7.32
CA PHE A 23 -6.82 5.94 -8.31
C PHE A 23 -8.18 6.46 -7.87
N ALA A 24 -8.45 6.65 -6.58
CA ALA A 24 -9.73 7.21 -6.16
C ALA A 24 -9.79 8.69 -6.60
N PRO A 25 -10.72 9.09 -7.48
CA PRO A 25 -10.74 10.45 -8.05
C PRO A 25 -11.14 11.50 -7.01
N ASP A 26 -11.99 11.11 -6.05
CA ASP A 26 -12.64 12.04 -5.11
C ASP A 26 -11.83 12.33 -3.85
N LEU A 27 -10.62 11.78 -3.73
CA LEU A 27 -9.75 12.06 -2.59
C LEU A 27 -9.02 13.39 -2.73
N THR A 28 -9.06 14.16 -1.65
CA THR A 28 -8.23 15.35 -1.47
C THR A 28 -6.75 14.98 -1.36
N SER A 29 -5.86 15.94 -1.61
CA SER A 29 -4.41 15.74 -1.48
C SER A 29 -4.01 15.22 -0.09
N THR A 30 -4.70 15.66 0.97
CA THR A 30 -4.45 15.21 2.34
C THR A 30 -4.84 13.75 2.53
N GLU A 31 -6.00 13.32 2.03
CA GLU A 31 -6.44 11.93 2.14
C GLU A 31 -5.55 10.99 1.34
N ARG A 32 -5.12 11.42 0.14
CA ARG A 32 -4.14 10.67 -0.66
C ARG A 32 -2.82 10.49 0.09
N PHE A 33 -2.32 11.55 0.72
CA PHE A 33 -1.08 11.47 1.50
C PHE A 33 -1.23 10.55 2.72
N THR A 34 -2.35 10.64 3.42
CA THR A 34 -2.66 9.75 4.55
C THR A 34 -2.62 8.28 4.13
N LEU A 35 -3.30 7.93 3.04
CA LEU A 35 -3.34 6.55 2.53
C LEU A 35 -1.99 6.06 2.00
N LEU A 36 -1.21 6.94 1.35
CA LEU A 36 0.15 6.60 0.94
C LEU A 36 1.04 6.31 2.15
N ARG A 37 0.99 7.16 3.18
CA ARG A 37 1.76 6.98 4.40
C ARG A 37 1.38 5.68 5.10
N ASP A 38 0.07 5.45 5.25
CA ASP A 38 -0.49 4.25 5.88
C ASP A 38 -0.04 2.96 5.16
N GLY A 39 -0.11 2.94 3.83
CA GLY A 39 0.39 1.81 3.05
C GLY A 39 1.90 1.60 3.16
N ILE A 40 2.70 2.69 3.14
CA ILE A 40 4.16 2.61 3.28
C ILE A 40 4.56 2.12 4.68
N THR A 41 3.88 2.57 5.74
CA THR A 41 4.14 2.13 7.11
C THR A 41 3.91 0.63 7.26
N ARG A 42 2.79 0.09 6.74
CA ARG A 42 2.55 -1.36 6.76
C ARG A 42 3.61 -2.16 6.00
N LEU A 43 4.07 -1.68 4.85
CA LEU A 43 5.17 -2.33 4.12
C LEU A 43 6.46 -2.32 4.94
N HIS A 44 6.78 -1.20 5.58
CA HIS A 44 7.96 -1.07 6.42
C HIS A 44 7.93 -2.04 7.61
N ASP A 45 6.78 -2.17 8.27
CA ASP A 45 6.61 -3.04 9.44
C ASP A 45 6.76 -4.54 9.07
N GLU A 46 6.46 -4.88 7.82
CA GLU A 46 6.70 -6.21 7.24
C GLU A 46 8.11 -6.37 6.62
N GLY A 47 8.96 -5.35 6.70
CA GLY A 47 10.30 -5.34 6.11
C GLY A 47 10.32 -5.30 4.57
N ILE A 48 9.19 -4.96 3.95
CA ILE A 48 9.01 -4.92 2.50
C ILE A 48 9.36 -3.53 1.98
N LYS A 49 10.24 -3.44 0.98
CA LYS A 49 10.57 -2.16 0.36
C LYS A 49 9.54 -1.83 -0.71
N VAL A 50 9.11 -0.57 -0.77
CA VAL A 50 8.18 -0.07 -1.80
C VAL A 50 8.64 -0.41 -3.22
N ARG A 51 9.96 -0.39 -3.48
CA ARG A 51 10.54 -0.75 -4.79
C ARG A 51 10.27 -2.21 -5.18
N ASP A 52 10.17 -3.11 -4.21
CA ASP A 52 10.01 -4.55 -4.42
C ASP A 52 8.55 -4.89 -4.79
N VAL A 53 7.61 -4.01 -4.42
CA VAL A 53 6.17 -4.14 -4.72
C VAL A 53 5.68 -3.11 -5.75
N LYS A 54 6.58 -2.28 -6.30
CA LYS A 54 6.24 -1.17 -7.18
C LYS A 54 5.39 -1.59 -8.39
N ASP A 55 5.71 -2.75 -8.97
CA ASP A 55 5.01 -3.29 -10.13
C ASP A 55 3.63 -3.88 -9.76
N GLN A 56 3.48 -4.38 -8.54
CA GLN A 56 2.20 -4.89 -8.00
C GLN A 56 1.26 -3.76 -7.55
N LEU A 57 1.81 -2.58 -7.28
CA LEU A 57 1.08 -1.37 -6.92
C LEU A 57 0.45 -0.65 -8.13
N PHE A 58 0.42 -1.31 -9.30
CA PHE A 58 -0.11 -0.76 -10.56
C PHE A 58 0.49 0.60 -10.91
N ILE A 59 1.76 0.82 -10.56
CA ILE A 59 2.42 2.12 -10.76
C ILE A 59 2.65 2.42 -12.26
N GLN A 60 2.49 1.41 -13.13
CA GLN A 60 2.75 1.48 -14.56
C GLN A 60 1.53 1.86 -15.43
N GLN A 61 0.31 1.89 -14.91
CA GLN A 61 -0.84 2.39 -15.66
C GLN A 61 -1.25 3.76 -15.13
N ARG A 62 -1.22 4.74 -16.03
CA ARG A 62 -1.54 6.15 -15.81
C ARG A 62 -3.00 6.40 -16.10
#